data_AF-A0A524F925-F1
#
_entry.id   AF-A0A524F925-F1
#
_cell.length_a   1.000
_cell.length_b   1.000
_cell.length_c   1.000
_cell.angle_alpha   90.00
_cell.angle_beta   90.00
_cell.angle_gamma   90.00
#
_symmetry.space_group_name_H-M   'P 1'
#
loop_
_entity.id
_entity.type
_entity.pdbx_description
1 polymer ?
#
loop_
_entity_poly.entity_id
_entity_poly.type
_entity_poly.pdbx_seq_one_letter_code
_entity_poly.pdbx_strand_id
1 'polypeptide(L)'
;MKEKVYTSACVIIPPEEKWPPIQNIRQKYDRQIHRWMPHITLLYPFRPETQFNDLEKAFITQCLEIHSFEITLSTFRYFQHRHQDYTIWLDPEPNNCIIQLQGELLKVVPDCDDVNKHKNGFTA
;
A
#
# COMPACT_ATOMS: atom_id res chain seq x y z
N MET A 1 9.26 20.06 -9.38
CA MET A 1 8.56 18.94 -8.72
C MET A 1 9.61 18.07 -8.04
N LYS A 2 9.35 17.62 -6.81
CA LYS A 2 10.22 16.61 -6.17
C LYS A 2 10.14 15.32 -6.98
N GLU A 3 11.26 14.62 -7.14
CA GLU A 3 11.33 13.39 -7.94
C GLU A 3 10.50 12.26 -7.31
N LYS A 4 9.86 11.45 -8.16
CA LYS A 4 9.24 10.18 -7.78
C LYS A 4 9.93 9.05 -8.53
N VAL A 5 10.11 7.92 -7.87
CA VAL A 5 10.74 6.72 -8.43
C VAL A 5 9.79 5.52 -8.32
N TYR A 6 9.91 4.59 -9.26
CA TYR A 6 9.09 3.37 -9.30
C TYR A 6 9.69 2.21 -8.51
N THR A 7 10.83 2.45 -7.86
CA THR A 7 11.57 1.50 -7.02
C THR A 7 11.23 1.62 -5.53
N SER A 8 10.38 2.57 -5.15
CA SER A 8 9.92 2.76 -3.76
C SER A 8 8.42 3.03 -3.69
N ALA A 9 7.84 2.75 -2.52
CA ALA A 9 6.44 2.96 -2.19
C ALA A 9 6.30 3.27 -0.69
N CYS A 10 5.20 3.91 -0.30
CA CYS A 10 4.74 3.92 1.09
C CYS A 10 3.66 2.84 1.24
N VAL A 11 3.79 1.95 2.22
CA VAL A 11 2.95 0.76 2.35
C VAL A 11 2.67 0.43 3.81
N ILE A 12 1.58 -0.31 4.07
CA ILE A 12 1.37 -1.04 5.32
C ILE A 12 1.92 -2.45 5.13
N ILE A 13 2.70 -2.94 6.09
CA ILE A 13 3.25 -4.30 6.08
C ILE A 13 2.58 -5.07 7.22
N PRO A 14 1.90 -6.20 6.95
CA PRO A 14 1.37 -7.04 8.01
C PRO A 14 2.53 -7.65 8.83
N PRO A 15 2.32 -8.02 10.10
CA PRO A 15 3.33 -8.72 10.89
C PRO A 15 3.79 -10.02 10.21
N GLU A 16 5.08 -10.36 10.34
CA GLU A 16 5.70 -11.49 9.64
C GLU A 16 5.02 -12.84 9.95
N GLU A 17 4.51 -13.02 11.16
CA GLU A 17 3.77 -14.22 11.57
C GLU A 17 2.48 -14.44 10.78
N LYS A 18 1.94 -13.40 10.12
CA LYS A 18 0.76 -13.48 9.24
C LYS A 18 1.12 -13.79 7.79
N TRP A 19 2.40 -13.73 7.41
CA TRP A 19 2.84 -13.90 6.03
C TRP A 19 2.68 -15.31 5.46
N PRO A 20 2.93 -16.41 6.19
CA PRO A 20 2.93 -17.75 5.60
C PRO A 20 1.70 -18.12 4.76
N PRO A 21 0.44 -17.92 5.22
CA PRO A 21 -0.72 -18.22 4.39
C PRO A 21 -0.80 -17.35 3.13
N ILE A 22 -0.44 -16.07 3.22
CA ILE A 22 -0.43 -15.15 2.06
C ILE A 22 0.65 -15.56 1.07
N GLN A 23 1.85 -15.85 1.55
CA GLN A 23 2.99 -16.24 0.71
C GLN A 23 2.76 -17.59 0.03
N ASN A 24 2.10 -18.55 0.69
CA ASN A 24 1.74 -19.83 0.07
C ASN A 24 0.85 -19.67 -1.18
N ILE A 25 -0.04 -18.68 -1.18
CA ILE A 25 -0.86 -18.33 -2.34
C ILE A 25 0.02 -17.65 -3.40
N ARG A 26 0.80 -16.64 -3.00
CA ARG A 26 1.68 -15.90 -3.90
C ARG A 26 2.71 -16.80 -4.60
N GLN A 27 3.25 -17.81 -3.92
CA GLN A 27 4.21 -18.76 -4.50
C GLN A 27 3.64 -19.50 -5.71
N LYS A 28 2.32 -19.71 -5.75
CA LYS A 28 1.64 -20.42 -6.83
C LYS A 28 1.21 -19.49 -7.96
N TYR A 29 0.84 -18.25 -7.66
CA TYR A 29 0.12 -17.39 -8.60
C TYR A 29 0.77 -16.03 -8.88
N ASP A 30 1.62 -15.53 -7.98
CA ASP A 30 2.22 -14.20 -8.10
C ASP A 30 3.62 -14.27 -8.73
N ARG A 31 3.71 -13.90 -10.01
CA ARG A 31 4.98 -13.80 -10.76
C ARG A 31 5.97 -12.82 -10.13
N GLN A 32 5.50 -11.89 -9.30
CA GLN A 32 6.31 -10.86 -8.65
C GLN A 32 6.62 -11.18 -7.19
N ILE A 33 6.41 -12.41 -6.72
CA ILE A 33 6.65 -12.83 -5.33
C ILE A 33 8.01 -12.37 -4.77
N HIS A 34 9.06 -12.44 -5.57
CA HIS A 34 10.43 -12.05 -5.19
C HIS A 34 10.66 -10.54 -5.03
N ARG A 35 9.74 -9.68 -5.46
CA ARG A 35 9.98 -8.23 -5.46
C ARG A 35 9.65 -7.58 -4.12
N TRP A 36 8.54 -8.00 -3.49
CA TRP A 36 8.01 -7.36 -2.29
C TRP A 36 7.41 -8.41 -1.36
N MET A 37 7.53 -8.16 -0.05
CA MET A 37 6.75 -8.85 0.98
C MET A 37 5.24 -8.60 0.79
N PRO A 38 4.35 -9.37 1.43
CA PRO A 38 2.94 -9.00 1.51
C PRO A 38 2.78 -7.56 2.03
N HIS A 39 1.99 -6.72 1.37
CA HIS A 39 1.81 -5.32 1.75
C HIS A 39 0.48 -4.77 1.22
N ILE A 40 0.05 -3.64 1.79
CA ILE A 40 -1.04 -2.79 1.29
C ILE A 40 -0.40 -1.49 0.81
N THR A 41 -0.51 -1.18 -0.48
CA THR A 41 0.06 0.05 -1.04
C THR A 41 -0.73 1.27 -0.58
N LEU A 42 -0.05 2.28 -0.04
CA LEU A 42 -0.65 3.58 0.32
C LEU A 42 -0.30 4.67 -0.69
N LEU A 43 0.98 4.75 -1.11
CA LEU A 43 1.47 5.76 -2.06
C LEU A 43 2.47 5.10 -3.02
N TYR A 44 2.22 5.22 -4.33
CA TYR A 44 3.12 4.72 -5.38
C TYR A 44 2.87 5.46 -6.71
N PRO A 45 3.93 5.84 -7.47
CA PRO A 45 5.35 5.85 -7.10
C PRO A 45 5.65 6.79 -5.92
N PHE A 46 6.80 6.62 -5.28
CA PHE A 46 7.17 7.36 -4.08
C PHE A 46 8.55 8.03 -4.20
N ARG A 47 9.11 8.55 -3.10
CA ARG A 47 10.40 9.26 -3.08
C ARG A 47 11.59 8.30 -3.16
N PRO A 48 12.74 8.72 -3.73
CA PRO A 48 13.96 7.92 -3.64
C PRO A 48 14.39 7.76 -2.17
N GLU A 49 15.07 6.65 -1.89
CA GLU A 49 15.56 6.30 -0.54
C GLU A 49 16.44 7.40 0.08
N THR A 50 17.18 8.14 -0.75
CA THR A 50 18.01 9.28 -0.34
C THR A 50 17.22 10.40 0.36
N GLN A 51 15.89 10.45 0.22
CA GLN A 51 15.02 11.42 0.87
C GLN A 51 14.29 10.86 2.09
N PHE A 52 14.45 9.57 2.44
CA PHE A 52 13.67 8.95 3.51
C PHE A 52 13.95 9.57 4.88
N ASN A 53 15.23 9.84 5.18
CA ASN A 53 15.62 10.48 6.44
C ASN A 53 14.97 11.86 6.64
N ASP A 54 14.77 12.61 5.55
CA ASP A 54 14.13 13.93 5.61
C ASP A 54 12.60 13.82 5.78
N LEU A 55 12.00 12.79 5.19
CA LEU A 55 10.55 12.54 5.23
C LEU A 55 10.12 11.93 6.55
N GLU A 56 10.96 11.12 7.19
CA GLU A 56 10.65 10.38 8.40
C GLU A 56 10.04 11.27 9.49
N LYS A 57 10.66 12.43 9.77
CA LYS A 57 10.17 13.37 10.79
C LYS A 57 8.76 13.89 10.49
N ALA A 58 8.48 14.21 9.23
CA ALA A 58 7.18 14.70 8.81
C ALA A 58 6.12 13.59 8.83
N PHE A 59 6.49 12.37 8.44
CA PHE A 59 5.63 11.19 8.53
C PHE A 59 5.29 10.83 9.97
N ILE A 60 6.29 10.79 10.88
CA ILE A 60 6.06 10.54 12.30
C ILE A 60 5.07 11.54 12.88
N THR A 61 5.23 12.83 12.55
CA THR A 61 4.33 13.88 13.02
C THR A 61 2.88 13.62 12.59
N GLN A 62 2.64 13.25 11.33
CA GLN A 62 1.28 12.92 10.88
C GLN A 62 0.76 11.62 11.50
N CYS A 63 1.60 10.60 11.66
CA CYS A 63 1.20 9.34 12.28
C CYS A 63 0.78 9.49 13.74
N LEU A 64 1.32 10.46 14.48
CA LEU A 64 0.95 10.72 15.88
C LEU A 64 -0.50 11.23 16.03
N GLU A 65 -1.06 11.84 14.99
CA GLU A 65 -2.45 12.31 14.97
C GLU A 65 -3.45 11.18 14.67
N ILE A 66 -2.97 9.97 14.39
CA ILE A 66 -3.79 8.84 13.95
C ILE A 66 -3.82 7.79 15.06
N HIS A 67 -5.01 7.45 15.53
CA HIS A 67 -5.19 6.34 16.45
C HIS A 67 -4.84 5.01 15.78
N SER A 68 -4.14 4.14 16.51
CA SER A 68 -3.90 2.77 16.07
C SER A 68 -5.22 2.02 15.84
N PHE A 69 -5.30 1.24 14.78
CA PHE A 69 -6.47 0.43 14.44
C PHE A 69 -6.07 -0.98 14.01
N GLU A 70 -7.00 -1.92 14.12
CA GLU A 70 -6.82 -3.30 13.66
C GLU A 70 -7.24 -3.43 12.20
N ILE A 71 -6.48 -4.20 11.41
CA ILE A 71 -6.83 -4.56 10.04
C ILE A 71 -7.13 -6.06 9.98
N THR A 72 -8.32 -6.39 9.48
CA THR A 72 -8.76 -7.76 9.21
C THR A 72 -8.69 -8.05 7.71
N LEU A 73 -8.11 -9.21 7.36
CA LEU A 73 -7.98 -9.71 5.99
C LEU A 73 -8.83 -10.98 5.82
N SER A 74 -10.16 -10.85 5.79
CA SER A 74 -11.09 -11.98 5.75
C SER A 74 -11.70 -12.28 4.38
N THR A 75 -11.61 -11.32 3.46
CA THR A 75 -12.35 -11.38 2.19
C THR A 75 -11.38 -11.29 1.01
N PHE A 76 -11.52 -12.19 0.05
CA PHE A 76 -10.84 -12.06 -1.23
C PHE A 76 -11.68 -11.22 -2.19
N ARG A 77 -11.02 -10.31 -2.90
CA ARG A 77 -11.57 -9.65 -4.07
C ARG A 77 -10.68 -9.92 -5.29
N TYR A 78 -11.25 -9.68 -6.45
CA TYR A 78 -10.53 -9.80 -7.71
C TYR A 78 -11.03 -8.79 -8.74
N PHE A 79 -10.17 -8.46 -9.69
CA PHE A 79 -10.57 -7.78 -10.91
C PHE A 79 -9.83 -8.40 -12.09
N GLN A 80 -10.48 -8.33 -13.25
CA GLN A 80 -9.96 -8.89 -14.49
C GLN A 80 -9.29 -7.78 -15.31
N HIS A 81 -8.07 -8.03 -15.77
CA HIS A 81 -7.36 -7.12 -16.68
C HIS A 81 -7.70 -7.43 -18.14
N ARG A 82 -7.54 -8.70 -18.52
CA ARG A 82 -7.72 -9.23 -19.87
C ARG A 82 -8.27 -10.66 -19.79
N HIS A 83 -8.55 -11.28 -20.93
CA HIS A 83 -8.99 -12.68 -20.97
C HIS A 83 -7.99 -13.58 -20.22
N GLN A 84 -8.45 -14.28 -19.18
CA GLN A 84 -7.66 -15.15 -18.30
C GLN A 84 -6.54 -14.46 -17.49
N ASP A 85 -6.60 -13.14 -17.30
CA ASP A 85 -5.64 -12.40 -16.48
C ASP A 85 -6.35 -11.64 -15.36
N TYR A 86 -6.03 -11.99 -14.11
CA TYR A 86 -6.72 -11.54 -12.91
C TYR A 86 -5.74 -11.12 -11.84
N THR A 87 -6.08 -10.06 -11.12
CA THR A 87 -5.48 -9.75 -9.82
C THR A 87 -6.45 -10.18 -8.74
N ILE A 88 -5.95 -10.93 -7.76
CA ILE A 88 -6.68 -11.33 -6.55
C ILE A 88 -5.94 -10.70 -5.36
N TRP A 89 -6.69 -10.12 -4.43
CA TRP A 89 -6.13 -9.56 -3.19
C TRP A 89 -7.02 -9.88 -2.00
N LEU A 90 -6.43 -9.77 -0.81
CA LEU A 90 -7.16 -9.77 0.45
C LEU A 90 -7.60 -8.33 0.73
N ASP A 91 -8.92 -8.14 0.80
CA ASP A 91 -9.55 -6.84 1.05
C ASP A 91 -9.37 -6.45 2.52
N PRO A 92 -8.68 -5.33 2.82
CA PRO A 92 -8.42 -4.93 4.18
C PRO A 92 -9.58 -4.11 4.78
N GLU A 93 -10.07 -4.57 5.92
CA GLU A 93 -11.12 -3.90 6.69
C GLU A 93 -10.60 -3.49 8.09
N PRO A 94 -10.98 -2.32 8.62
CA PRO A 94 -11.93 -1.37 8.06
C PRO A 94 -11.27 -0.43 7.04
N ASN A 95 -11.87 -0.32 5.85
CA ASN A 95 -11.26 0.44 4.74
C ASN A 95 -11.14 1.95 5.05
N ASN A 96 -12.11 2.53 5.77
CA ASN A 96 -12.10 3.95 6.11
C ASN A 96 -10.88 4.39 6.94
N CYS A 97 -10.37 3.55 7.83
CA CYS A 97 -9.17 3.87 8.61
C CYS A 97 -7.92 3.91 7.73
N ILE A 98 -7.84 3.04 6.72
CA ILE A 98 -6.74 3.00 5.76
C ILE A 98 -6.80 4.21 4.82
N ILE A 99 -8.00 4.60 4.37
CA ILE A 99 -8.22 5.82 3.58
C ILE A 99 -7.79 7.05 4.38
N GLN A 100 -8.18 7.15 5.66
CA GLN A 100 -7.77 8.25 6.52
C GLN A 100 -6.25 8.31 6.66
N LEU A 101 -5.61 7.17 6.95
CA LEU A 101 -4.15 7.08 7.04
C LEU A 101 -3.48 7.53 5.74
N GLN A 102 -3.95 7.05 4.59
CA GLN A 102 -3.40 7.45 3.29
C GLN A 102 -3.53 8.96 3.06
N GLY A 103 -4.69 9.54 3.37
CA GLY A 103 -4.94 10.97 3.24
C GLY A 103 -4.02 11.82 4.11
N GLU A 104 -3.78 11.42 5.37
CA GLU A 104 -2.86 12.13 6.27
C GLU A 104 -1.41 12.05 5.79
N LEU A 105 -0.95 10.88 5.34
CA LEU A 105 0.41 10.72 4.78
C LEU A 105 0.58 11.49 3.46
N LEU A 106 -0.47 11.57 2.64
CA LEU A 106 -0.44 12.31 1.38
C LEU A 106 -0.24 13.82 1.61
N LYS A 107 -0.67 14.39 2.74
CA LYS A 107 -0.39 15.80 3.08
C LYS A 107 1.11 16.11 3.16
N VAL A 108 1.95 15.13 3.50
CA VAL A 108 3.42 15.28 3.55
C VAL A 108 4.04 15.28 2.15
N VAL A 109 3.46 14.52 1.23
CA VAL A 109 3.92 14.36 -0.15
C VAL A 109 2.77 14.48 -1.16
N PRO A 110 2.18 15.68 -1.33
CA PRO A 110 0.92 15.82 -2.08
C PRO A 110 0.97 15.39 -3.54
N ASP A 111 2.16 15.34 -4.15
CA ASP A 111 2.38 14.90 -5.53
C ASP A 111 2.57 13.37 -5.70
N CYS A 112 2.59 12.59 -4.62
CA CYS A 112 2.61 11.12 -4.63
C CYS A 112 1.19 10.53 -4.66
N ASP A 113 0.31 11.11 -5.48
CA ASP A 113 -1.15 10.88 -5.53
C ASP A 113 -1.60 9.95 -6.68
N ASP A 114 -0.68 9.25 -7.36
CA ASP A 114 -1.03 8.48 -8.57
C ASP A 114 -2.03 7.36 -8.28
N VAL A 115 -1.97 6.74 -7.11
CA VAL A 115 -2.96 5.75 -6.67
C VAL A 115 -4.35 6.36 -6.51
N ASN A 116 -4.45 7.64 -6.15
CA ASN A 116 -5.72 8.36 -6.05
C ASN A 116 -6.30 8.68 -7.45
N LYS A 117 -5.47 8.67 -8.50
CA LYS A 117 -5.88 8.92 -9.89
C LYS A 117 -6.41 7.67 -10.60
N HIS A 118 -6.39 6.51 -9.95
CA HIS A 118 -7.03 5.32 -10.48
C HIS A 118 -8.55 5.52 -10.64
N LYS A 119 -9.18 4.75 -11.54
CA LYS A 119 -10.59 4.93 -11.91
C LYS A 119 -11.56 4.91 -10.72
N ASN A 120 -11.26 4.14 -9.67
CA ASN A 120 -12.09 4.05 -8.45
C ASN A 120 -11.45 4.78 -7.25
N GLY A 121 -10.44 5.63 -7.49
CA GLY A 121 -9.67 6.29 -6.43
C GLY A 121 -8.73 5.32 -5.70
N PHE A 122 -8.34 5.68 -4.48
CA PHE A 122 -7.37 4.93 -3.67
C PHE A 122 -7.84 3.51 -3.29
N THR A 123 -9.15 3.29 -3.09
CA THR A 123 -9.72 1.99 -2.65
C THR A 123 -10.05 1.03 -3.79
N ALA A 124 -9.46 1.24 -4.97
CA ALA A 124 -9.79 0.52 -6.19
C ALA A 124 -9.37 -0.96 -6.17
#